data_AF-A0A841RGN9-F1
#
_entry.id   AF-A0A841RGN9-F1
#
_cell.length_a   1.000
_cell.length_b   1.000
_cell.length_c   1.000
_cell.angle_alpha   90.00
_cell.angle_beta   90.00
_cell.angle_gamma   90.00
#
_symmetry.space_group_name_H-M   'P 1'
#
loop_
_entity.id
_entity.type
_entity.pdbx_description
1 polymer ?
#
loop_
_entity_poly.entity_id
_entity_poly.type
_entity_poly.pdbx_seq_one_letter_code
_entity_poly.pdbx_strand_id
1 'polypeptide(L)'
;MVVTNLNLVSYYLILNSLSMTFLGKRSETLNDARKACLKAIICLEKLVSDKVDAPFSEYEEKVKKISGLSDEARYELLRKVGFTIDCIIDGFGDNTKWQWHWVEIEGRFATVAKNLLNLKTYRVGNDPRSKGYTTRVKHMRLVLVLLQKAADGYRRKYELSTDHRLDDIKMAINYLSAQRRMYNVLGDNINYESLKKKIKIWQARAEADQKLKNLKRA
;
A
#
# COMPACT_ATOMS: atom_id res chain seq x y z
N MET A 1 -11.84 -4.69 -16.11
CA MET A 1 -12.32 -4.27 -14.77
C MET A 1 -11.36 -3.30 -14.08
N VAL A 2 -10.09 -3.63 -13.81
CA VAL A 2 -9.12 -2.68 -13.22
C VAL A 2 -8.92 -1.46 -14.12
N VAL A 3 -8.54 -1.67 -15.39
CA VAL A 3 -8.36 -0.58 -16.38
C VAL A 3 -9.62 0.25 -16.56
N THR A 4 -10.79 -0.41 -16.62
CA THR A 4 -12.09 0.27 -16.72
C THR A 4 -12.33 1.24 -15.57
N ASN A 5 -12.06 0.82 -14.32
CA ASN A 5 -12.21 1.69 -13.15
C ASN A 5 -11.19 2.83 -13.15
N LEU A 6 -9.94 2.57 -13.57
CA LEU A 6 -8.93 3.64 -13.68
C LEU A 6 -9.32 4.69 -14.73
N ASN A 7 -9.88 4.27 -15.87
CA ASN A 7 -10.39 5.20 -16.89
C ASN A 7 -11.54 6.06 -16.33
N LEU A 8 -12.45 5.47 -15.54
CA LEU A 8 -13.51 6.23 -14.87
C LEU A 8 -12.92 7.28 -13.92
N VAL A 9 -11.88 6.92 -13.15
CA VAL A 9 -11.18 7.89 -12.30
C VAL A 9 -10.62 9.05 -13.12
N SER A 10 -9.98 8.78 -14.25
CA SER A 10 -9.47 9.84 -15.14
C SER A 10 -10.57 10.80 -15.59
N TYR A 11 -11.74 10.29 -15.99
CA TYR A 11 -12.87 11.13 -16.37
C TYR A 11 -13.36 12.00 -15.20
N TYR A 12 -13.51 11.43 -14.01
CA TYR A 12 -13.93 12.20 -12.83
C TYR A 12 -12.91 13.27 -12.43
N LEU A 13 -11.61 12.99 -12.54
CA LEU A 13 -10.56 13.97 -12.28
C LEU A 13 -10.59 15.13 -13.29
N ILE A 14 -10.83 14.85 -14.56
CA ILE A 14 -11.01 15.88 -15.60
C ILE A 14 -12.23 16.75 -15.27
N LEU A 15 -13.37 16.14 -14.94
CA LEU A 15 -14.57 16.88 -14.56
C LEU A 15 -14.33 17.77 -13.33
N ASN A 16 -13.58 17.28 -12.34
CA ASN A 16 -13.17 18.10 -11.20
C ASN A 16 -12.28 19.27 -11.63
N SER A 17 -11.29 19.05 -12.50
CA SER A 17 -10.41 20.10 -13.01
C SER A 17 -11.20 21.19 -13.77
N LEU A 18 -12.16 20.79 -14.61
CA LEU A 18 -13.05 21.73 -15.31
C LEU A 18 -13.93 22.50 -14.32
N SER A 19 -14.48 21.82 -13.31
CA SER A 19 -15.26 22.47 -12.24
C SER A 19 -14.43 23.49 -11.46
N MET A 20 -13.20 23.15 -11.11
CA MET A 20 -12.28 24.09 -10.45
C MET A 20 -11.97 25.30 -11.33
N THR A 21 -11.75 25.07 -12.63
CA THR A 21 -11.39 26.13 -13.59
C THR A 21 -12.55 27.08 -13.87
N PHE A 22 -13.74 26.56 -14.14
CA PHE A 22 -14.89 27.38 -14.55
C PHE A 22 -15.78 27.84 -13.39
N LEU A 23 -15.84 27.08 -12.30
CA LEU A 23 -16.76 27.33 -11.19
C LEU A 23 -16.05 27.67 -9.88
N GLY A 24 -14.70 27.59 -9.83
CA GLY A 24 -13.91 27.85 -8.62
C GLY A 24 -14.17 26.86 -7.47
N LYS A 25 -14.86 25.74 -7.74
CA LYS A 25 -15.30 24.79 -6.71
C LYS A 25 -15.01 23.35 -7.11
N ARG A 26 -14.66 22.53 -6.11
CA ARG A 26 -14.44 21.09 -6.28
C ARG A 26 -15.73 20.40 -6.71
N SER A 27 -15.59 19.44 -7.61
CA SER A 27 -16.73 18.66 -8.09
C SER A 27 -17.06 17.51 -7.12
N GLU A 28 -18.34 17.20 -6.97
CA GLU A 28 -18.81 16.03 -6.22
C GLU A 28 -18.29 14.70 -6.81
N THR A 29 -17.94 14.72 -8.10
CA THR A 29 -17.37 13.58 -8.84
C THR A 29 -16.06 13.05 -8.24
N LEU A 30 -15.34 13.84 -7.42
CA LEU A 30 -14.17 13.37 -6.66
C LEU A 30 -14.50 12.20 -5.72
N ASN A 31 -15.70 12.17 -5.15
CA ASN A 31 -16.12 11.03 -4.32
C ASN A 31 -16.29 9.77 -5.17
N ASP A 32 -16.76 9.90 -6.41
CA ASP A 32 -16.91 8.76 -7.31
C ASP A 32 -15.56 8.30 -7.87
N ALA A 33 -14.63 9.23 -8.10
CA ALA A 33 -13.22 8.92 -8.36
C ALA A 33 -12.61 8.06 -7.24
N ARG A 34 -12.78 8.46 -5.98
CA ARG A 34 -12.31 7.68 -4.81
C ARG A 34 -12.91 6.28 -4.79
N LYS A 35 -14.23 6.15 -4.98
CA LYS A 35 -14.92 4.84 -5.00
C LYS A 35 -14.43 3.96 -6.14
N ALA A 36 -14.25 4.51 -7.35
CA ALA A 36 -13.75 3.78 -8.51
C ALA A 36 -12.29 3.31 -8.31
N CYS A 37 -11.43 4.16 -7.74
CA CYS A 37 -10.07 3.79 -7.38
C CYS A 37 -10.05 2.64 -6.36
N LEU A 38 -10.88 2.71 -5.32
CA LEU A 38 -10.99 1.63 -4.33
C LEU A 38 -11.45 0.32 -4.99
N LYS A 39 -12.42 0.37 -5.91
CA LYS A 39 -12.85 -0.81 -6.69
C LYS A 39 -11.70 -1.39 -7.51
N ALA A 40 -10.86 -0.56 -8.13
CA ALA A 40 -9.69 -1.02 -8.86
C ALA A 40 -8.71 -1.78 -7.96
N ILE A 41 -8.44 -1.27 -6.75
CA ILE A 41 -7.59 -1.94 -5.76
C ILE A 41 -8.21 -3.25 -5.29
N ILE A 42 -9.51 -3.28 -4.97
CA ILE A 42 -10.23 -4.52 -4.60
C ILE A 42 -10.11 -5.58 -5.69
N CYS A 43 -10.23 -5.20 -6.96
CA CYS A 43 -10.03 -6.13 -8.07
C CYS A 43 -8.62 -6.72 -8.09
N LEU A 44 -7.60 -5.92 -7.78
CA LEU A 44 -6.22 -6.39 -7.70
C LEU A 44 -5.98 -7.29 -6.47
N GLU A 45 -6.57 -6.98 -5.32
CA GLU A 45 -6.53 -7.85 -4.13
C GLU A 45 -7.15 -9.22 -4.41
N LYS A 46 -8.26 -9.27 -5.16
CA LYS A 46 -8.83 -10.56 -5.60
C LYS A 46 -7.85 -11.33 -6.50
N LEU A 47 -7.11 -10.62 -7.34
CA LEU A 47 -6.13 -11.18 -8.27
C LEU A 47 -4.88 -11.72 -7.56
N VAL A 48 -4.30 -10.98 -6.61
CA VAL A 48 -2.99 -11.31 -6.00
C VAL A 48 -3.01 -11.53 -4.48
N SER A 49 -4.18 -11.45 -3.85
CA SER A 49 -4.42 -11.43 -2.40
C SER A 49 -4.26 -10.06 -1.73
N ASP A 50 -4.99 -9.91 -0.64
CA ASP A 50 -5.02 -8.83 0.34
C ASP A 50 -4.15 -9.09 1.59
N LYS A 51 -3.39 -10.20 1.60
CA LYS A 51 -2.55 -10.56 2.75
C LYS A 51 -1.32 -9.64 2.84
N VAL A 52 -1.17 -8.94 3.96
CA VAL A 52 -0.06 -7.99 4.23
C VAL A 52 1.23 -8.71 4.60
N ASP A 53 1.33 -9.28 5.81
CA ASP A 53 2.49 -10.09 6.22
C ASP A 53 2.18 -11.58 6.09
N ALA A 54 2.48 -12.15 4.93
CA ALA A 54 2.32 -13.58 4.67
C ALA A 54 3.52 -14.14 3.89
N PRO A 55 3.94 -15.39 4.17
CA PRO A 55 4.84 -16.14 3.30
C PRO A 55 4.35 -16.19 1.86
N PHE A 56 5.28 -16.20 0.89
CA PHE A 56 4.94 -16.24 -0.54
C PHE A 56 4.11 -17.48 -0.91
N SER A 57 4.34 -18.61 -0.24
CA SER A 57 3.59 -19.86 -0.46
C SER A 57 2.08 -19.69 -0.30
N GLU A 58 1.61 -18.75 0.52
CA GLU A 58 0.18 -18.54 0.76
C GLU A 58 -0.58 -17.84 -0.37
N TYR A 59 0.14 -17.18 -1.30
CA TYR A 59 -0.45 -16.49 -2.44
C TYR A 59 0.25 -16.82 -3.77
N GLU A 60 1.19 -17.77 -3.77
CA GLU A 60 1.93 -18.21 -4.94
C GLU A 60 1.01 -18.63 -6.09
N GLU A 61 -0.07 -19.38 -5.79
CA GLU A 61 -1.03 -19.82 -6.82
C GLU A 61 -1.70 -18.67 -7.55
N LYS A 62 -2.05 -17.60 -6.82
CA LYS A 62 -2.62 -16.39 -7.40
C LYS A 62 -1.61 -15.69 -8.32
N VAL A 63 -0.35 -15.60 -7.90
CA VAL A 63 0.73 -15.01 -8.70
C VAL A 63 1.06 -15.86 -9.92
N LYS A 64 0.96 -17.20 -9.84
CA LYS A 64 1.12 -18.11 -10.98
C LYS A 64 0.08 -17.86 -12.07
N LYS A 65 -1.17 -17.56 -11.70
CA LYS A 65 -2.25 -17.25 -12.66
C LYS A 65 -1.97 -16.00 -13.49
N ILE A 66 -1.10 -15.11 -13.02
CA ILE A 66 -0.68 -13.89 -13.72
C ILE A 66 0.76 -13.96 -14.26
N SER A 67 1.34 -15.17 -14.33
CA SER A 67 2.71 -15.40 -14.84
C SER A 67 2.93 -14.87 -16.27
N GLY A 68 1.88 -14.79 -17.09
CA GLY A 68 1.94 -14.21 -18.44
C GLY A 68 2.18 -12.68 -18.48
N LEU A 69 2.04 -11.97 -17.36
CA LEU A 69 2.38 -10.55 -17.29
C LEU A 69 3.89 -10.36 -17.06
N SER A 70 4.54 -9.61 -17.96
CA SER A 70 5.95 -9.23 -17.82
C SER A 70 6.19 -8.33 -16.62
N ASP A 71 7.44 -8.23 -16.17
CA ASP A 71 7.85 -7.33 -15.10
C ASP A 71 7.49 -5.87 -15.43
N GLU A 72 7.62 -5.47 -16.70
CA GLU A 72 7.23 -4.16 -17.23
C GLU A 72 5.74 -3.92 -17.09
N ALA A 73 4.90 -4.85 -17.58
CA ALA A 73 3.45 -4.69 -17.51
C ALA A 73 2.95 -4.56 -16.06
N ARG A 74 3.53 -5.35 -15.14
CA ARG A 74 3.21 -5.27 -13.70
C ARG A 74 3.62 -3.93 -13.11
N TYR A 75 4.83 -3.48 -13.40
CA TYR A 75 5.34 -2.22 -12.88
C TYR A 75 4.59 -1.01 -13.46
N GLU A 76 4.29 -0.99 -14.76
CA GLU A 76 3.47 0.03 -15.40
C GLU A 76 2.09 0.15 -14.77
N LEU A 77 1.44 -0.98 -14.52
CA LEU A 77 0.14 -0.99 -13.84
C LEU A 77 0.23 -0.34 -12.46
N LEU A 78 1.27 -0.65 -11.69
CA LEU A 78 1.48 -0.06 -10.37
C LEU A 78 1.77 1.44 -10.43
N ARG A 79 2.57 1.90 -11.39
CA ARG A 79 2.80 3.33 -11.60
C ARG A 79 1.50 4.06 -11.90
N LYS A 80 0.66 3.51 -12.78
CA LYS A 80 -0.65 4.08 -13.11
C LYS A 80 -1.58 4.15 -11.90
N VAL A 81 -1.66 3.08 -11.11
CA VAL A 81 -2.50 3.06 -9.90
C VAL A 81 -1.99 4.05 -8.86
N GLY A 82 -0.67 4.08 -8.59
CA GLY A 82 -0.06 5.01 -7.65
C GLY A 82 -0.31 6.46 -8.05
N PHE A 83 -0.03 6.81 -9.30
CA PHE A 83 -0.32 8.15 -9.84
C PHE A 83 -1.81 8.51 -9.73
N THR A 84 -2.70 7.56 -9.97
CA THR A 84 -4.15 7.77 -9.84
C THR A 84 -4.55 8.09 -8.40
N ILE A 85 -3.95 7.40 -7.42
CA ILE A 85 -4.17 7.68 -5.98
C ILE A 85 -3.69 9.09 -5.65
N ASP A 86 -2.47 9.44 -6.07
CA ASP A 86 -1.89 10.77 -5.83
C ASP A 86 -2.78 11.88 -6.41
N CYS A 87 -3.23 11.75 -7.67
CA CYS A 87 -4.14 12.73 -8.28
C CYS A 87 -5.48 12.87 -7.56
N ILE A 88 -6.03 11.78 -7.00
CA ILE A 88 -7.25 11.86 -6.20
C ILE A 88 -6.98 12.63 -4.91
N ILE A 89 -5.91 12.30 -4.19
CA ILE A 89 -5.53 12.96 -2.94
C ILE A 89 -5.36 14.47 -3.18
N ASP A 90 -4.61 14.84 -4.23
CA ASP A 90 -4.40 16.23 -4.62
C ASP A 90 -5.73 16.93 -4.99
N GLY A 91 -6.62 16.24 -5.70
CA GLY A 91 -7.95 16.76 -6.04
C GLY A 91 -8.80 17.10 -4.82
N PHE A 92 -8.71 16.30 -3.76
CA PHE A 92 -9.35 16.60 -2.47
C PHE A 92 -8.63 17.72 -1.70
N GLY A 93 -7.31 17.81 -1.82
CA GLY A 93 -6.45 18.79 -1.13
C GLY A 93 -6.20 18.47 0.34
N ASP A 94 -5.56 19.42 1.04
CA ASP A 94 -5.21 19.27 2.45
C ASP A 94 -6.42 19.35 3.39
N ASN A 95 -6.26 18.84 4.62
CA ASN A 95 -7.23 18.93 5.72
C ASN A 95 -8.64 18.39 5.38
N THR A 96 -8.70 17.34 4.57
CA THR A 96 -9.96 16.68 4.28
C THR A 96 -10.37 15.74 5.42
N LYS A 97 -11.68 15.56 5.62
CA LYS A 97 -12.23 14.51 6.49
C LYS A 97 -11.81 13.08 6.09
N TRP A 98 -11.16 12.92 4.95
CA TRP A 98 -10.75 11.65 4.36
C TRP A 98 -9.29 11.28 4.67
N GLN A 99 -8.55 12.09 5.44
CA GLN A 99 -7.13 11.87 5.72
C GLN A 99 -6.81 10.42 6.15
N TRP A 100 -7.58 9.84 7.07
CA TRP A 100 -7.37 8.46 7.51
C TRP A 100 -7.84 7.40 6.52
N HIS A 101 -8.78 7.75 5.65
CA HIS A 101 -9.20 6.88 4.57
C HIS A 101 -8.11 6.74 3.50
N TRP A 102 -7.30 7.79 3.28
CA TRP A 102 -6.14 7.71 2.39
C TRP A 102 -5.08 6.74 2.91
N VAL A 103 -4.81 6.74 4.23
CA VAL A 103 -3.93 5.74 4.86
C VAL A 103 -4.38 4.31 4.55
N GLU A 104 -5.69 4.05 4.57
CA GLU A 104 -6.25 2.73 4.25
C GLU A 104 -6.10 2.37 2.76
N ILE A 105 -6.37 3.31 1.86
CA ILE A 105 -6.19 3.11 0.42
C ILE A 105 -4.72 2.85 0.09
N GLU A 106 -3.80 3.65 0.64
CA GLU A 106 -2.36 3.52 0.42
C GLU A 106 -1.83 2.20 0.98
N GLY A 107 -2.29 1.76 2.16
CA GLY A 107 -1.94 0.46 2.71
C GLY A 107 -2.39 -0.70 1.81
N ARG A 108 -3.64 -0.68 1.36
CA ARG A 108 -4.17 -1.70 0.45
C ARG A 108 -3.40 -1.73 -0.87
N PHE A 109 -3.05 -0.56 -1.40
CA PHE A 109 -2.20 -0.46 -2.57
C PHE A 109 -0.80 -1.02 -2.33
N ALA A 110 -0.16 -0.72 -1.20
CA ALA A 110 1.14 -1.28 -0.83
C ALA A 110 1.11 -2.81 -0.76
N THR A 111 0.01 -3.36 -0.23
CA THR A 111 -0.22 -4.82 -0.14
C THR A 111 -0.31 -5.47 -1.52
N VAL A 112 -1.11 -4.90 -2.41
CA VAL A 112 -1.23 -5.36 -3.80
C VAL A 112 0.11 -5.24 -4.53
N ALA A 113 0.81 -4.11 -4.38
CA ALA A 113 2.11 -3.89 -5.02
C ALA A 113 3.13 -4.95 -4.62
N LYS A 114 3.16 -5.31 -3.33
CA LYS A 114 4.00 -6.39 -2.81
C LYS A 114 3.57 -7.76 -3.35
N ASN A 115 2.28 -8.05 -3.34
CA ASN A 115 1.76 -9.36 -3.78
C ASN A 115 1.87 -9.59 -5.29
N LEU A 116 2.07 -8.55 -6.10
CA LEU A 116 2.36 -8.67 -7.53
C LEU A 116 3.78 -9.17 -7.83
N LEU A 117 4.70 -9.11 -6.86
CA LEU A 117 6.06 -9.62 -7.04
C LEU A 117 6.06 -11.16 -7.03
N ASN A 118 6.75 -11.75 -8.01
CA ASN A 118 7.08 -13.17 -7.95
C ASN A 118 8.35 -13.37 -7.12
N LEU A 119 8.19 -13.57 -5.80
CA LEU A 119 9.32 -13.71 -4.87
C LEU A 119 10.10 -15.01 -5.06
N LYS A 120 9.49 -16.05 -5.63
CA LYS A 120 10.16 -17.33 -5.94
C LYS A 120 11.26 -17.16 -6.98
N THR A 121 10.99 -16.40 -8.03
CA THR A 121 11.95 -16.13 -9.11
C THR A 121 12.76 -14.86 -8.89
N TYR A 122 12.49 -14.12 -7.80
CA TYR A 122 13.09 -12.81 -7.56
C TYR A 122 14.61 -12.92 -7.45
N ARG A 123 15.13 -13.83 -6.60
CA ARG A 123 16.58 -14.00 -6.41
C ARG A 123 17.31 -14.35 -7.71
N VAL A 124 16.75 -15.30 -8.48
CA VAL A 124 17.36 -15.75 -9.75
C VAL A 124 17.42 -14.62 -10.77
N GLY A 125 16.34 -13.84 -10.94
CA GLY A 125 16.38 -12.68 -11.85
C GLY A 125 16.66 -11.36 -11.14
N ASN A 126 17.39 -11.40 -10.03
CA ASN A 126 18.09 -10.23 -9.48
C ASN A 126 19.53 -10.15 -10.02
N ASP A 127 19.84 -10.92 -11.07
CA ASP A 127 21.05 -10.78 -11.87
C ASP A 127 20.87 -9.61 -12.85
N PRO A 128 21.80 -8.62 -12.90
CA PRO A 128 21.81 -7.54 -13.88
C PRO A 128 21.66 -7.96 -15.34
N ARG A 129 22.05 -9.18 -15.68
CA ARG A 129 21.97 -9.74 -17.04
C ARG A 129 20.61 -10.36 -17.35
N SER A 130 19.76 -10.56 -16.34
CA SER A 130 18.44 -11.16 -16.54
C SER A 130 17.46 -10.17 -17.17
N LYS A 131 16.60 -10.67 -18.07
CA LYS A 131 15.55 -9.87 -18.68
C LYS A 131 14.60 -9.33 -17.61
N GLY A 132 14.29 -8.04 -17.68
CA GLY A 132 13.39 -7.37 -16.72
C GLY A 132 14.06 -6.96 -15.41
N TYR A 133 15.38 -7.20 -15.23
CA TYR A 133 16.11 -6.87 -14.01
C TYR A 133 15.85 -5.44 -13.51
N THR A 134 16.09 -4.44 -14.37
CA THR A 134 15.94 -3.02 -13.99
C THR A 134 14.53 -2.72 -13.51
N THR A 135 13.52 -3.26 -14.18
CA THR A 135 12.11 -3.08 -13.84
C THR A 135 11.79 -3.73 -12.50
N ARG A 136 12.28 -4.96 -12.29
CA ARG A 136 12.06 -5.72 -11.07
C ARG A 136 12.67 -5.05 -9.85
N VAL A 137 13.89 -4.50 -9.99
CA VAL A 137 14.54 -3.71 -8.94
C VAL A 137 13.73 -2.45 -8.62
N LYS A 138 13.25 -1.73 -9.65
CA LYS A 138 12.37 -0.56 -9.47
C LYS A 138 11.06 -0.91 -8.76
N HIS A 139 10.45 -2.05 -9.11
CA HIS A 139 9.23 -2.55 -8.47
C HIS A 139 9.49 -2.89 -7.00
N MET A 140 10.55 -3.65 -6.68
CA MET A 140 10.91 -3.94 -5.29
C MET A 140 11.18 -2.68 -4.47
N ARG A 141 11.91 -1.70 -5.04
CA ARG A 141 12.15 -0.41 -4.37
C ARG A 141 10.84 0.34 -4.09
N LEU A 142 9.93 0.38 -5.06
CA LEU A 142 8.59 0.95 -4.88
C LEU A 142 7.84 0.26 -3.73
N VAL A 143 7.87 -1.07 -3.68
CA VAL A 143 7.23 -1.84 -2.59
C VAL A 143 7.81 -1.46 -1.23
N LEU A 144 9.13 -1.37 -1.08
CA LEU A 144 9.76 -0.98 0.17
C LEU A 144 9.30 0.41 0.65
N VAL A 145 9.20 1.38 -0.28
CA VAL A 145 8.72 2.74 0.01
C VAL A 145 7.24 2.71 0.42
N LEU A 146 6.40 2.01 -0.32
CA LEU A 146 4.96 1.93 -0.05
C LEU A 146 4.67 1.26 1.29
N LEU A 147 5.37 0.18 1.63
CA LEU A 147 5.21 -0.50 2.93
C LEU A 147 5.62 0.40 4.10
N GLN A 148 6.71 1.16 3.94
CA GLN A 148 7.14 2.14 4.96
C GLN A 148 6.09 3.26 5.11
N LYS A 149 5.62 3.83 4.01
CA LYS A 149 4.59 4.89 4.00
C LYS A 149 3.31 4.41 4.69
N ALA A 150 2.84 3.20 4.36
CA ALA A 150 1.67 2.60 4.99
C ALA A 150 1.87 2.40 6.50
N ALA A 151 3.01 1.84 6.91
CA ALA A 151 3.34 1.66 8.32
C ALA A 151 3.33 2.99 9.09
N ASP A 152 3.96 4.03 8.54
CA ASP A 152 4.02 5.34 9.18
C ASP A 152 2.65 6.03 9.20
N GLY A 153 1.83 5.86 8.16
CA GLY A 153 0.45 6.36 8.11
C GLY A 153 -0.44 5.75 9.19
N TYR A 154 -0.42 4.42 9.34
CA TYR A 154 -1.18 3.73 10.38
C TYR A 154 -0.66 4.06 11.79
N ARG A 155 0.66 4.19 11.97
CA ARG A 155 1.24 4.67 13.22
C ARG A 155 0.76 6.08 13.56
N ARG A 156 0.81 7.00 12.60
CA ARG A 156 0.34 8.38 12.80
C ARG A 156 -1.14 8.41 13.17
N LYS A 157 -1.97 7.58 12.51
CA LYS A 157 -3.38 7.40 12.85
C LYS A 157 -3.57 6.91 14.28
N TYR A 158 -2.78 5.94 14.72
CA TYR A 158 -2.77 5.46 16.11
C TYR A 158 -2.41 6.56 17.12
N GLU A 159 -1.30 7.28 16.87
CA GLU A 159 -0.76 8.29 17.77
C GLU A 159 -1.68 9.51 17.89
N LEU A 160 -2.38 9.90 16.82
CA LEU A 160 -3.29 11.04 16.80
C LEU A 160 -4.74 10.68 17.16
N SER A 161 -5.07 9.39 17.24
CA SER A 161 -6.40 8.97 17.69
C SER A 161 -6.54 9.12 19.20
N THR A 162 -7.59 9.79 19.67
CA THR A 162 -7.90 9.98 21.10
C THR A 162 -8.05 8.65 21.85
N ASP A 163 -8.50 7.59 21.16
CA ASP A 163 -8.76 6.28 21.75
C ASP A 163 -7.57 5.32 21.71
N HIS A 164 -6.44 5.72 21.10
CA HIS A 164 -5.29 4.87 20.77
C HIS A 164 -5.74 3.50 20.25
N ARG A 165 -6.39 3.50 19.08
CA ARG A 165 -7.00 2.29 18.53
C ARG A 165 -5.94 1.24 18.22
N LEU A 166 -5.91 0.18 19.01
CA LEU A 166 -4.90 -0.88 18.87
C LEU A 166 -4.83 -1.50 17.48
N ASP A 167 -5.94 -1.51 16.73
CA ASP A 167 -5.96 -2.09 15.40
C ASP A 167 -5.10 -1.29 14.41
N ASP A 168 -5.01 0.03 14.57
CA ASP A 168 -4.15 0.87 13.72
C ASP A 168 -2.66 0.59 13.99
N ILE A 169 -2.22 0.45 15.25
CA ILE A 169 -0.83 0.10 15.54
C ILE A 169 -0.48 -1.34 15.16
N LYS A 170 -1.41 -2.29 15.34
CA LYS A 170 -1.24 -3.66 14.84
C LYS A 170 -1.05 -3.67 13.33
N MET A 171 -1.82 -2.86 12.61
CA MET A 171 -1.68 -2.73 11.16
C MET A 171 -0.34 -2.12 10.77
N ALA A 172 0.12 -1.08 11.47
CA ALA A 172 1.46 -0.51 11.25
C ALA A 172 2.57 -1.57 11.44
N ILE A 173 2.50 -2.36 12.51
CA ILE A 173 3.44 -3.46 12.78
C ILE A 173 3.37 -4.53 11.68
N ASN A 174 2.19 -4.82 11.16
CA ASN A 174 1.97 -5.77 10.07
C ASN A 174 2.71 -5.32 8.79
N TYR A 175 2.60 -4.04 8.43
CA TYR A 175 3.34 -3.47 7.29
C TYR A 175 4.86 -3.47 7.51
N LEU A 176 5.35 -3.14 8.71
CA LEU A 176 6.79 -3.25 9.03
C LEU A 176 7.29 -4.69 8.93
N SER A 177 6.46 -5.67 9.34
CA SER A 177 6.79 -7.09 9.26
C SER A 177 6.88 -7.56 7.80
N ALA A 178 5.94 -7.14 6.96
CA ALA A 178 5.97 -7.40 5.53
C ALA A 178 7.21 -6.78 4.86
N GLN A 179 7.58 -5.55 5.22
CA GLN A 179 8.79 -4.89 4.72
C GLN A 179 10.06 -5.62 5.16
N ARG A 180 10.10 -6.09 6.42
CA ARG A 180 11.20 -6.91 6.92
C ARG A 180 11.36 -8.21 6.11
N ARG A 181 10.26 -8.85 5.69
CA ARG A 181 10.35 -10.02 4.79
C ARG A 181 10.97 -9.66 3.44
N MET A 182 10.70 -8.47 2.90
CA MET A 182 11.33 -8.02 1.64
C MET A 182 12.85 -7.85 1.81
N TYR A 183 13.32 -7.27 2.92
CA TYR A 183 14.77 -7.20 3.19
C TYR A 183 15.41 -8.58 3.35
N ASN A 184 14.71 -9.56 3.95
CA ASN A 184 15.19 -10.94 3.99
C ASN A 184 15.31 -11.58 2.59
N VAL A 185 14.36 -11.29 1.68
CA VAL A 185 14.44 -11.74 0.29
C VAL A 185 15.67 -11.14 -0.41
N LEU A 186 15.94 -9.86 -0.15
CA LEU A 186 17.08 -9.11 -0.69
C LEU A 186 18.44 -9.48 -0.06
N GLY A 187 18.44 -10.18 1.08
CA GLY A 187 19.67 -10.46 1.83
C GLY A 187 20.22 -9.25 2.60
N ASP A 188 19.40 -8.21 2.80
CA ASP A 188 19.77 -6.99 3.52
C ASP A 188 19.59 -7.20 5.03
N ASN A 189 20.62 -7.76 5.67
CA ASN A 189 20.59 -8.07 7.10
C ASN A 189 20.56 -6.82 7.99
N ILE A 190 21.11 -5.70 7.52
CA ILE A 190 21.18 -4.45 8.30
C ILE A 190 19.76 -3.90 8.48
N ASN A 191 19.04 -3.71 7.39
CA ASN A 191 17.67 -3.21 7.44
C ASN A 191 16.69 -4.23 8.04
N TYR A 192 16.95 -5.53 7.84
CA TYR A 192 16.19 -6.60 8.49
C TYR A 192 16.24 -6.50 10.03
N GLU A 193 17.44 -6.43 10.62
CA GLU A 193 17.60 -6.35 12.07
C GLU A 193 17.12 -5.00 12.63
N SER A 194 17.32 -3.91 11.89
CA SER A 194 16.79 -2.59 12.25
C SER A 194 15.26 -2.61 12.38
N LEU A 195 14.54 -3.14 11.38
CA LEU A 195 13.08 -3.26 11.44
C LEU A 195 12.62 -4.22 12.53
N LYS A 196 13.35 -5.31 12.78
CA LYS A 196 13.04 -6.25 13.88
C LYS A 196 13.10 -5.55 15.24
N LYS A 197 14.09 -4.69 15.48
CA LYS A 197 14.15 -3.87 16.70
C LYS A 197 12.99 -2.86 16.76
N LYS A 198 12.72 -2.15 15.66
CA LYS A 198 11.60 -1.19 15.56
C LYS A 198 10.26 -1.86 15.87
N ILE A 199 9.99 -3.04 15.32
CA ILE A 199 8.77 -3.82 15.58
C ILE A 199 8.62 -4.14 17.07
N LYS A 200 9.68 -4.63 17.72
CA LYS A 200 9.64 -4.96 19.16
C LYS A 200 9.29 -3.74 20.03
N ILE A 201 9.86 -2.58 19.70
CA ILE A 201 9.57 -1.32 20.41
C ILE A 201 8.08 -0.98 20.30
N TRP A 202 7.50 -1.05 19.09
CA TRP A 202 6.08 -0.76 18.87
C TRP A 202 5.14 -1.79 19.51
N GLN A 203 5.53 -3.07 19.53
CA GLN A 203 4.78 -4.11 20.24
C GLN A 203 4.74 -3.84 21.75
N ALA A 204 5.89 -3.56 22.37
CA ALA A 204 5.96 -3.25 23.80
C ALA A 204 5.14 -2.00 24.16
N ARG A 205 5.18 -0.95 23.32
CA ARG A 205 4.37 0.25 23.50
C ARG A 205 2.87 -0.05 23.43
N ALA A 206 2.43 -0.79 22.40
CA ALA A 206 1.02 -1.16 22.23
C ALA A 206 0.49 -2.02 23.40
N GLU A 207 1.32 -2.92 23.94
CA GLU A 207 0.98 -3.73 25.12
C GLU A 207 0.84 -2.87 26.38
N ALA A 208 1.74 -1.91 26.60
CA ALA A 208 1.67 -0.99 27.73
C ALA A 208 0.40 -0.12 27.66
N ASP A 209 0.09 0.44 26.49
CA ASP A 209 -1.11 1.26 26.26
C ASP A 209 -2.39 0.44 26.49
N GLN A 210 -2.41 -0.84 26.08
CA GLN A 210 -3.53 -1.75 26.33
C GLN A 210 -3.74 -2.05 27.81
N LYS A 211 -2.66 -2.29 28.57
CA LYS A 211 -2.74 -2.51 30.02
C LYS A 211 -3.30 -1.29 30.73
N LEU A 212 -2.84 -0.08 30.37
CA LEU A 212 -3.33 1.17 30.94
C LEU A 212 -4.83 1.37 30.65
N LYS A 213 -5.28 1.04 29.43
CA LYS A 213 -6.69 1.13 29.04
C LYS A 213 -7.59 0.18 29.83
N ASN A 214 -7.10 -1.03 30.10
CA ASN A 214 -7.82 -2.00 30.93
C ASN A 214 -7.91 -1.54 32.39
N LEU A 215 -6.83 -0.98 32.95
CA LEU A 215 -6.81 -0.43 34.32
C LEU A 215 -7.78 0.76 34.49
N LYS A 216 -7.91 1.63 33.49
CA LYS A 216 -8.86 2.76 33.53
C LYS A 216 -10.34 2.35 33.40
N ARG A 217 -10.60 1.10 33.01
CA ARG A 217 -11.95 0.54 32.83
C ARG A 217 -12.40 -0.33 34.01
N ALA A 218 -11.48 -0.70 34.89
CA ALA A 218 -11.74 -1.38 36.15
C ALA A 218 -11.99 -0.35 37.26
#